data_AF-A0A1S9DHL6-F1
#
_entry.id   AF-A0A1S9DHL6-F1
#
_cell.length_a   1.000
_cell.length_b   1.000
_cell.length_c   1.000
_cell.angle_alpha   90.00
_cell.angle_beta   90.00
_cell.angle_gamma   90.00
#
_symmetry.space_group_name_H-M   'P 1'
#
loop_
_entity.id
_entity.type
_entity.pdbx_description
1 polymer ?
#
loop_
_entity_poly.entity_id
_entity_poly.type
_entity_poly.pdbx_seq_one_letter_code
_entity_poly.pdbx_strand_id
1 'polypeptide(L)'
;MDHFCPWVGGVVSETSFKFFIQFVFYTFVFCTFTLIVCAIFTAELRRETGEVNPHWAVGIGLSCLFGIFTLGMTLSSVQLAMYNLTTIENLNRRSAVWTLAIRVPKHMLSKLDPESRWAPTFRTITYPLPPMPLNAEATAEHQQYPPTGEQHVFAILQTLPGENPFDLGTSFKNLQQVLGYSILDWLLPLKQSPCADHSSLESAFALGPVVQRLKAEAGLEHPVTAHGEPRDRSSKRKRRRGRAEQHS
;
A
#
# COMPACT_ATOMS: atom_id res chain seq x y z
N MET A 1 -7.70 -2.91 -8.26
CA MET A 1 -9.09 -3.33 -7.97
C MET A 1 -9.11 -4.00 -6.62
N ASP A 2 -10.06 -3.69 -5.75
CA ASP A 2 -10.19 -4.33 -4.45
C ASP A 2 -11.14 -5.54 -4.49
N HIS A 3 -12.43 -5.29 -4.79
CA HIS A 3 -13.42 -6.34 -4.98
C HIS A 3 -14.63 -5.82 -5.78
N PHE A 4 -15.48 -6.74 -6.24
CA PHE A 4 -16.81 -6.39 -6.73
C PHE A 4 -17.80 -6.43 -5.56
N CYS A 5 -18.49 -5.32 -5.29
CA CYS A 5 -19.44 -5.21 -4.20
C CYS A 5 -20.87 -5.13 -4.76
N PRO A 6 -21.69 -6.18 -4.59
CA PRO A 6 -23.07 -6.17 -5.09
C PRO A 6 -23.95 -5.14 -4.37
N TRP A 7 -23.62 -4.80 -3.11
CA TRP A 7 -24.40 -3.86 -2.29
C TRP A 7 -24.31 -2.41 -2.77
N VAL A 8 -23.18 -2.02 -3.36
CA VAL A 8 -22.99 -0.71 -4.00
C VAL A 8 -23.17 -0.79 -5.52
N GLY A 9 -23.49 -1.98 -6.05
CA GLY A 9 -23.76 -2.20 -7.47
C GLY A 9 -22.56 -2.04 -8.39
N GLY A 10 -21.32 -2.25 -7.91
CA GLY A 10 -20.14 -1.95 -8.71
C GLY A 10 -18.80 -2.42 -8.15
N VAL A 11 -17.74 -2.04 -8.85
CA VAL A 11 -16.36 -2.35 -8.47
C VAL A 11 -15.86 -1.34 -7.44
N VAL A 12 -15.29 -1.85 -6.35
CA VAL A 12 -14.50 -1.08 -5.40
C VAL A 12 -13.04 -1.14 -5.84
N SER A 13 -12.45 0.03 -6.11
CA SER A 13 -11.10 0.21 -6.65
C SER A 13 -10.42 1.41 -5.98
N GLU A 14 -9.19 1.76 -6.38
CA GLU A 14 -8.43 2.89 -5.82
C GLU A 14 -9.20 4.22 -5.76
N THR A 15 -10.03 4.48 -6.78
CA THR A 15 -10.86 5.69 -6.91
C THR A 15 -12.13 5.66 -6.05
N SER A 16 -12.56 4.49 -5.56
CA SER A 16 -13.81 4.34 -4.81
C SER A 16 -13.63 3.77 -3.41
N PHE A 17 -12.46 3.22 -3.08
CA PHE A 17 -12.20 2.55 -1.80
C PHE A 17 -12.31 3.51 -0.61
N LYS A 18 -11.85 4.75 -0.75
CA LYS A 18 -12.04 5.80 0.27
C LYS A 18 -13.52 6.03 0.57
N PHE A 19 -14.33 6.22 -0.47
CA PHE A 19 -15.77 6.45 -0.30
C PHE A 19 -16.49 5.22 0.26
N PHE A 20 -16.02 4.02 -0.09
CA PHE A 20 -16.51 2.78 0.49
C PHE A 20 -16.25 2.72 2.00
N ILE A 21 -15.01 3.02 2.46
CA ILE A 21 -14.68 3.09 3.89
C ILE A 21 -15.58 4.10 4.62
N GLN A 22 -15.74 5.29 4.04
CA GLN A 22 -16.60 6.33 4.62
C GLN A 22 -18.07 5.88 4.68
N PHE A 23 -18.58 5.27 3.61
CA PHE A 23 -19.94 4.74 3.53
C PHE A 23 -20.21 3.69 4.61
N VAL A 24 -19.35 2.69 4.77
CA VAL A 24 -19.56 1.64 5.78
C VAL A 24 -19.42 2.18 7.21
N PHE A 25 -18.51 3.14 7.42
CA PHE A 25 -18.36 3.81 8.72
C PHE A 25 -19.61 4.61 9.10
N TYR A 26 -20.12 5.45 8.20
CA TYR A 26 -21.33 6.23 8.46
C TYR A 26 -22.56 5.34 8.62
N THR A 27 -22.63 4.22 7.90
CA THR A 27 -23.70 3.23 8.08
C THR A 27 -23.63 2.61 9.48
N PHE A 28 -22.44 2.27 9.98
CA PHE A 28 -22.25 1.78 11.35
C PHE A 28 -22.71 2.80 12.41
N VAL A 29 -22.36 4.08 12.22
CA VAL A 29 -22.81 5.16 13.11
C VAL A 29 -24.33 5.30 13.09
N PHE A 30 -24.94 5.26 11.89
CA PHE A 30 -26.39 5.32 11.73
C PHE A 30 -27.12 4.14 12.38
N CYS A 31 -26.62 2.92 12.20
CA CYS A 31 -27.14 1.72 12.85
C CYS A 31 -27.03 1.83 14.37
N THR A 32 -25.90 2.33 14.89
CA THR A 32 -25.69 2.52 16.33
C THR A 32 -26.66 3.55 16.90
N PHE A 33 -26.84 4.68 16.22
CA PHE A 33 -27.82 5.70 16.61
C PHE A 33 -29.25 5.14 16.65
N THR A 34 -29.65 4.44 15.59
CA THR A 34 -30.99 3.82 15.49
C THR A 34 -31.19 2.77 16.58
N LEU A 35 -30.17 1.95 16.86
CA LEU A 35 -30.20 0.97 17.94
C LEU A 35 -30.43 1.63 19.30
N ILE A 36 -29.68 2.70 19.61
CA ILE A 36 -29.80 3.43 20.88
C ILE A 36 -31.20 4.02 21.02
N VAL A 37 -31.69 4.73 20.00
CA VAL A 37 -33.01 5.35 20.01
C VAL A 37 -34.11 4.31 20.19
N CYS A 38 -34.14 3.28 19.34
CA CYS A 38 -35.17 2.24 19.45
C CYS A 38 -35.10 1.47 20.77
N ALA A 39 -33.91 1.20 21.30
CA ALA A 39 -33.75 0.52 22.59
C ALA A 39 -34.25 1.35 23.77
N ILE A 40 -33.92 2.65 23.81
CA ILE A 40 -34.36 3.56 24.87
C ILE A 40 -35.89 3.68 24.86
N PHE A 41 -36.49 4.05 23.73
CA PHE A 41 -37.93 4.23 23.64
C PHE A 41 -38.71 2.93 23.89
N THR A 42 -38.18 1.78 23.46
CA THR A 42 -38.78 0.48 23.77
C THR A 42 -38.73 0.18 25.28
N ALA A 43 -37.61 0.51 25.93
CA ALA A 43 -37.47 0.32 27.37
C ALA A 43 -38.39 1.25 28.17
N GLU A 44 -38.54 2.51 27.74
CA GLU A 44 -39.45 3.48 28.36
C GLU A 44 -40.91 3.04 28.22
N LEU A 45 -41.36 2.72 27.00
CA LEU A 45 -42.73 2.27 26.76
C LEU A 45 -43.08 1.03 27.60
N ARG A 46 -42.17 0.05 27.65
CA ARG A 46 -42.36 -1.15 28.47
C ARG A 46 -42.49 -0.84 29.95
N ARG A 47 -41.81 0.20 30.45
CA ARG A 47 -41.87 0.61 31.86
C ARG A 47 -43.17 1.35 32.20
N GLU A 48 -43.69 2.15 31.27
CA GLU A 48 -44.88 2.98 31.51
C GLU A 48 -46.19 2.24 31.25
N THR A 49 -46.29 1.51 30.14
CA THR A 49 -47.54 0.86 29.72
C THR A 49 -47.50 -0.66 29.85
N GLY A 50 -46.31 -1.26 30.01
CA GLY A 50 -46.13 -2.71 29.96
C GLY A 50 -46.15 -3.28 28.53
N GLU A 51 -46.39 -2.45 27.52
CA GLU A 51 -46.49 -2.86 26.12
C GLU A 51 -45.15 -2.72 25.39
N VAL A 52 -45.01 -3.41 24.26
CA VAL A 52 -43.83 -3.34 23.39
C VAL A 52 -44.29 -3.09 21.97
N ASN A 53 -43.79 -2.01 21.36
CA ASN A 53 -44.06 -1.71 19.96
C ASN A 53 -43.27 -2.69 19.05
N PRO A 54 -43.93 -3.53 18.25
CA PRO A 54 -43.24 -4.51 17.39
C PRO A 54 -42.30 -3.86 16.37
N HIS A 55 -42.62 -2.67 15.87
CA HIS A 55 -41.79 -1.97 14.89
C HIS A 55 -40.44 -1.55 15.47
N TRP A 56 -40.39 -1.13 16.74
CA TRP A 56 -39.14 -0.78 17.41
C TRP A 56 -38.31 -2.02 17.74
N ALA A 57 -38.97 -3.13 18.10
CA ALA A 57 -38.29 -4.41 18.26
C ALA A 57 -37.61 -4.89 16.97
N VAL A 58 -38.29 -4.75 15.82
CA VAL A 58 -37.69 -5.02 14.49
C VAL A 58 -36.53 -4.06 14.21
N GLY A 59 -36.70 -2.77 14.53
CA GLY A 59 -35.66 -1.76 14.38
C GLY A 59 -34.38 -2.09 15.16
N ILE A 60 -34.50 -2.57 16.40
CA ILE A 60 -33.38 -3.05 17.21
C ILE A 60 -32.68 -4.24 16.52
N GLY A 61 -33.45 -5.23 16.07
CA GLY A 61 -32.91 -6.42 15.41
C GLY A 61 -32.12 -6.09 14.14
N LEU A 62 -32.70 -5.28 13.24
CA LEU A 62 -32.05 -4.86 12.00
C LEU A 62 -30.81 -3.99 12.28
N SER A 63 -30.91 -3.05 13.22
CA SER A 63 -29.79 -2.16 13.56
C SER A 63 -28.61 -2.93 14.14
N CYS A 64 -28.84 -3.94 14.99
CA CYS A 64 -27.79 -4.83 15.49
C CYS A 64 -27.13 -5.63 14.36
N LEU A 65 -27.93 -6.28 13.50
CA LEU A 65 -27.43 -7.12 12.41
C LEU A 65 -26.55 -6.33 11.45
N PHE A 66 -27.06 -5.21 10.92
CA PHE A 66 -26.32 -4.36 10.00
C PHE A 66 -25.18 -3.61 10.70
N GLY A 67 -25.33 -3.24 11.96
CA GLY A 67 -24.28 -2.61 12.76
C GLY A 67 -23.04 -3.49 12.92
N ILE A 68 -23.21 -4.77 13.26
CA ILE A 68 -22.09 -5.71 13.37
C ILE A 68 -21.41 -5.92 12.01
N PHE A 69 -22.19 -6.10 10.96
CA PHE A 69 -21.67 -6.32 9.61
C PHE A 69 -20.87 -5.11 9.10
N THR A 70 -21.41 -3.90 9.26
CA THR A 70 -20.76 -2.65 8.84
C THR A 70 -19.54 -2.32 9.69
N LEU A 71 -19.56 -2.62 10.99
CA LEU A 71 -18.38 -2.53 11.85
C LEU A 71 -17.26 -3.46 11.35
N GLY A 72 -17.58 -4.73 11.09
CA GLY A 72 -16.63 -5.71 10.57
C GLY A 72 -15.98 -5.25 9.25
N MET A 73 -16.80 -4.78 8.30
CA MET A 73 -16.31 -4.24 7.03
C MET A 73 -15.48 -2.96 7.20
N THR A 74 -15.85 -2.08 8.13
CA THR A 74 -15.08 -0.86 8.42
C THR A 74 -13.69 -1.23 8.93
N LEU A 75 -13.62 -2.12 9.93
CA LEU A 75 -12.36 -2.55 10.53
C LEU A 75 -11.46 -3.26 9.51
N SER A 76 -12.01 -4.16 8.71
CA SER A 76 -11.23 -4.87 7.68
C SER A 76 -10.72 -3.92 6.59
N SER A 77 -11.56 -2.97 6.13
CA SER A 77 -11.17 -2.03 5.09
C SER A 77 -10.10 -1.03 5.58
N VAL A 78 -10.23 -0.55 6.82
CA VAL A 78 -9.20 0.27 7.45
C VAL A 78 -7.91 -0.53 7.66
N GLN A 79 -8.01 -1.81 8.05
CA GLN A 79 -6.84 -2.69 8.16
C GLN A 79 -6.11 -2.83 6.82
N LEU A 80 -6.84 -3.07 5.73
CA LEU A 80 -6.29 -3.14 4.38
C LEU A 80 -5.61 -1.82 3.98
N ALA A 81 -6.26 -0.69 4.23
CA ALA A 81 -5.67 0.63 4.00
C ALA A 81 -4.40 0.87 4.82
N MET A 82 -4.35 0.41 6.08
CA MET A 82 -3.16 0.51 6.95
C MET A 82 -1.97 -0.33 6.45
N TYR A 83 -2.21 -1.43 5.73
CA TYR A 83 -1.14 -2.25 5.16
C TYR A 83 -0.84 -1.95 3.69
N ASN A 84 -1.55 -0.99 3.10
CA ASN A 84 -1.55 -0.69 1.67
C ASN A 84 -1.71 -1.96 0.82
N LEU A 85 -2.75 -2.73 1.14
CA LEU A 85 -3.12 -3.97 0.45
C LEU A 85 -4.57 -3.88 -0.01
N THR A 86 -4.84 -4.46 -1.16
CA THR A 86 -6.19 -4.80 -1.59
C THR A 86 -6.63 -6.14 -0.99
N THR A 87 -7.93 -6.40 -1.03
CA THR A 87 -8.53 -7.67 -0.61
C THR A 87 -7.91 -8.86 -1.36
N ILE A 88 -7.64 -8.71 -2.66
CA ILE A 88 -7.03 -9.75 -3.51
C ILE A 88 -5.58 -10.02 -3.07
N GLU A 89 -4.79 -8.96 -2.87
CA GLU A 89 -3.39 -9.10 -2.43
C GLU A 89 -3.30 -9.70 -1.02
N ASN A 90 -4.25 -9.38 -0.15
CA ASN A 90 -4.31 -9.91 1.20
C ASN A 90 -4.51 -11.44 1.26
N LEU A 91 -5.07 -12.07 0.22
CA LEU A 91 -5.23 -13.54 0.15
C LEU A 91 -3.88 -14.28 0.18
N ASN A 92 -2.91 -13.77 -0.57
CA ASN A 92 -1.58 -14.39 -0.71
C ASN A 92 -0.46 -13.54 -0.11
N ARG A 93 -0.78 -12.58 0.75
CA ARG A 93 0.19 -11.59 1.26
C ARG A 93 1.44 -12.15 1.94
N ARG A 94 1.43 -13.41 2.40
CA ARG A 94 2.59 -14.04 3.06
C ARG A 94 3.55 -14.74 2.11
N SER A 95 3.09 -15.05 0.90
CA SER A 95 3.85 -15.81 -0.11
C SER A 95 3.99 -15.07 -1.44
N ALA A 96 3.28 -13.94 -1.61
CA ALA A 96 3.37 -13.13 -2.80
C ALA A 96 4.81 -12.66 -3.05
N VAL A 97 5.26 -12.85 -4.29
CA VAL A 97 6.54 -12.35 -4.79
C VAL A 97 6.23 -11.40 -5.94
N TRP A 98 6.66 -10.16 -5.80
CA TRP A 98 6.43 -9.12 -6.80
C TRP A 98 7.63 -9.06 -7.74
N THR A 99 7.36 -9.04 -9.04
CA THR A 99 8.39 -8.79 -10.06
C THR A 99 8.24 -7.36 -10.57
N LEU A 100 9.26 -6.55 -10.35
CA LEU A 100 9.28 -5.12 -10.66
C LEU A 100 10.25 -4.85 -11.81
N ALA A 101 9.81 -4.06 -12.79
CA ALA A 101 10.67 -3.53 -13.84
C ALA A 101 11.10 -2.10 -13.48
N ILE A 102 12.34 -1.94 -13.02
CA ILE A 102 12.87 -0.64 -12.58
C ILE A 102 13.74 -0.06 -13.70
N ARG A 103 13.47 1.18 -14.11
CA ARG A 103 14.26 1.85 -15.14
C ARG A 103 15.71 2.02 -14.71
N VAL A 104 16.65 1.58 -15.55
CA VAL A 104 18.09 1.75 -15.32
C VAL A 104 18.48 3.20 -15.61
N PRO A 105 19.20 3.89 -14.69
CA PRO A 105 19.64 5.26 -14.93
C PRO A 105 20.56 5.40 -16.15
N LYS A 106 20.45 6.51 -16.89
CA LYS A 106 21.23 6.77 -18.12
C LYS A 106 22.75 6.63 -17.91
N HIS A 107 23.26 7.05 -16.74
CA HIS A 107 24.69 6.97 -16.41
C HIS A 107 25.21 5.53 -16.16
N MET A 108 24.32 4.58 -15.91
CA MET A 108 24.66 3.16 -15.76
C MET A 108 24.56 2.42 -17.10
N LEU A 109 23.82 2.94 -18.08
CA LEU A 109 23.65 2.29 -19.39
C LEU A 109 24.99 2.04 -20.09
N SER A 110 25.96 2.95 -19.97
CA SER A 110 27.31 2.77 -20.54
C SER A 110 28.10 1.63 -19.90
N LYS A 111 27.72 1.21 -18.68
CA LYS A 111 28.32 0.06 -17.98
C LYS A 111 27.61 -1.26 -18.29
N LEU A 112 26.47 -1.21 -18.99
CA LEU A 112 25.73 -2.39 -19.45
C LEU A 112 26.07 -2.75 -20.91
N ASP A 113 27.01 -2.03 -21.54
CA ASP A 113 27.48 -2.32 -22.89
C ASP A 113 28.03 -3.77 -22.95
N PRO A 114 27.64 -4.61 -23.93
CA PRO A 114 28.15 -5.97 -24.08
C PRO A 114 29.69 -6.09 -24.15
N GLU A 115 30.40 -5.02 -24.52
CA GLU A 115 31.87 -4.96 -24.50
C GLU A 115 32.46 -4.74 -23.08
N SER A 116 31.62 -4.36 -22.12
CA SER A 116 32.02 -4.17 -20.74
C SER A 116 32.04 -5.51 -19.99
N ARG A 117 33.07 -5.76 -19.17
CA ARG A 117 33.20 -6.97 -18.34
C ARG A 117 32.21 -7.05 -17.16
N TRP A 118 31.25 -6.13 -17.08
CA TRP A 118 30.29 -6.07 -15.99
C TRP A 118 29.05 -6.89 -16.34
N ALA A 119 28.97 -8.10 -15.78
CA ALA A 119 27.74 -8.89 -15.87
C ALA A 119 26.71 -8.34 -14.87
N PRO A 120 25.52 -7.88 -15.31
CA PRO A 120 24.49 -7.46 -14.38
C PRO A 120 24.06 -8.64 -13.51
N THR A 121 23.89 -8.41 -12.20
CA THR A 121 23.37 -9.41 -11.25
C THR A 121 21.87 -9.67 -11.43
N PHE A 122 21.22 -8.94 -12.33
CA PHE A 122 19.79 -8.96 -12.57
C PHE A 122 19.50 -9.05 -14.08
N ARG A 123 18.33 -9.56 -14.43
CA ARG A 123 17.86 -9.64 -15.81
C ARG A 123 17.43 -8.26 -16.30
N THR A 124 17.77 -7.90 -17.54
CA THR A 124 17.36 -6.62 -18.15
C THR A 124 16.43 -6.82 -19.34
N ILE A 125 15.53 -5.87 -19.57
CA ILE A 125 14.66 -5.80 -20.76
C ILE A 125 14.76 -4.39 -21.35
N THR A 126 14.91 -4.30 -22.67
CA THR A 126 14.98 -3.02 -23.40
C THR A 126 13.66 -2.77 -24.13
N TYR A 127 13.15 -1.54 -24.02
CA TYR A 127 11.97 -1.05 -24.72
C TYR A 127 12.30 0.16 -25.61
N PRO A 128 11.67 0.34 -26.78
CA PRO A 128 10.69 -0.55 -27.41
C PRO A 128 11.28 -1.91 -27.76
N LEU A 129 10.46 -2.96 -27.64
CA LEU A 129 10.85 -4.32 -28.04
C LEU A 129 11.16 -4.32 -29.55
N PRO A 130 12.18 -5.05 -30.01
CA PRO A 130 12.39 -5.24 -31.43
C PRO A 130 11.12 -5.86 -32.05
N PRO A 131 10.71 -5.43 -33.26
CA PRO A 131 9.52 -5.97 -33.90
C PRO A 131 9.64 -7.49 -33.99
N MET A 132 8.65 -8.19 -33.42
CA MET A 132 8.58 -9.65 -33.49
C MET A 132 8.45 -10.04 -34.97
N PRO A 133 9.33 -10.91 -35.51
CA PRO A 133 9.32 -11.20 -36.93
C PRO A 133 8.01 -11.90 -37.29
N LEU A 134 7.24 -11.32 -38.21
CA LEU A 134 6.10 -12.01 -38.80
C LEU A 134 6.61 -13.17 -39.67
N ASN A 135 7.72 -12.97 -40.39
CA ASN A 135 8.44 -13.92 -41.25
C ASN A 135 9.95 -13.56 -41.30
N ALA A 136 10.84 -14.52 -41.58
CA ALA A 136 12.29 -14.33 -41.64
C ALA A 136 12.76 -13.29 -42.68
N GLU A 137 11.97 -13.04 -43.72
CA GLU A 137 12.29 -12.12 -44.83
C GLU A 137 12.01 -10.64 -44.49
N ALA A 138 11.04 -10.36 -43.61
CA ALA A 138 10.74 -9.00 -43.13
C ALA A 138 11.86 -8.41 -42.24
N THR A 139 12.78 -9.27 -41.77
CA THR A 139 13.93 -8.90 -40.94
C THR A 139 14.93 -8.03 -41.71
N ALA A 140 15.11 -8.26 -43.01
CA ALA A 140 16.11 -7.55 -43.81
C ALA A 140 15.68 -6.12 -44.17
N GLU A 141 14.38 -5.90 -44.44
CA GLU A 141 13.87 -4.56 -44.79
C GLU A 141 13.69 -3.65 -43.56
N HIS A 142 13.46 -4.22 -42.37
CA HIS A 142 13.31 -3.44 -41.13
C HIS A 142 14.61 -3.20 -40.36
N GLN A 143 15.69 -3.94 -40.65
CA GLN A 143 17.03 -3.66 -40.11
C GLN A 143 17.60 -2.31 -40.59
N GLN A 144 17.03 -1.71 -41.63
CA GLN A 144 17.53 -0.48 -42.23
C GLN A 144 16.97 0.80 -41.58
N TYR A 145 15.95 0.68 -40.73
CA TYR A 145 15.44 1.79 -39.93
C TYR A 145 15.84 1.61 -38.47
N PRO A 146 16.78 2.42 -37.92
CA PRO A 146 17.03 2.42 -36.49
C PRO A 146 15.71 2.76 -35.77
N PRO A 147 15.41 2.13 -34.61
CA PRO A 147 14.19 2.42 -33.88
C PRO A 147 14.14 3.91 -33.56
N THR A 148 13.17 4.60 -34.14
CA THR A 148 12.92 6.03 -33.98
C THR A 148 12.33 6.28 -32.59
N GLY A 149 13.16 6.25 -31.54
CA GLY A 149 12.74 6.50 -30.17
C GLY A 149 13.87 6.39 -29.15
N GLU A 150 13.74 7.08 -28.01
CA GLU A 150 14.65 6.89 -26.87
C GLU A 150 14.51 5.44 -26.36
N GLN A 151 15.62 4.69 -26.35
CA GLN A 151 15.63 3.35 -25.75
C GLN A 151 15.64 3.44 -24.22
N HIS A 152 14.85 2.57 -23.58
CA HIS A 152 14.77 2.47 -22.12
C HIS A 152 15.09 1.05 -21.69
N VAL A 153 16.10 0.92 -20.83
CA VAL A 153 16.49 -0.37 -20.23
C VAL A 153 15.88 -0.46 -18.84
N PHE A 154 15.29 -1.61 -18.54
CA PHE A 154 14.67 -1.91 -17.25
C PHE A 154 15.35 -3.12 -16.61
N ALA A 155 15.67 -3.00 -15.33
CA ALA A 155 16.11 -4.08 -14.47
C ALA A 155 14.89 -4.83 -13.91
N ILE A 156 14.88 -6.15 -14.04
CA ILE A 156 13.82 -7.01 -13.52
C ILE A 156 14.25 -7.53 -12.16
N LEU A 157 13.65 -6.98 -11.11
CA LEU A 157 13.94 -7.29 -9.71
C LEU A 157 12.76 -8.00 -9.07
N GLN A 158 13.02 -8.87 -8.11
CA GLN A 158 11.99 -9.61 -7.38
C GLN A 158 12.07 -9.32 -5.90
N THR A 159 10.91 -9.17 -5.25
CA THR A 159 10.84 -9.04 -3.79
C THR A 159 11.05 -10.39 -3.11
N LEU A 160 11.31 -10.37 -1.80
CA LEU A 160 11.20 -11.58 -1.00
C LEU A 160 9.72 -11.98 -0.83
N PRO A 161 9.44 -13.28 -0.57
CA PRO A 161 8.09 -13.74 -0.31
C PRO A 161 7.44 -12.97 0.86
N GLY A 162 6.28 -12.40 0.59
CA GLY A 162 5.46 -11.69 1.58
C GLY A 162 5.81 -10.22 1.80
N GLU A 163 6.76 -9.68 1.03
CA GLU A 163 7.02 -8.24 1.03
C GLU A 163 6.00 -7.48 0.17
N ASN A 164 5.67 -6.26 0.59
CA ASN A 164 4.79 -5.37 -0.14
C ASN A 164 5.58 -4.17 -0.70
N PRO A 165 5.75 -4.04 -2.03
CA PRO A 165 6.36 -2.88 -2.67
C PRO A 165 5.66 -1.56 -2.38
N PHE A 166 4.36 -1.59 -2.08
CA PHE A 166 3.51 -0.41 -1.89
C PHE A 166 3.40 0.02 -0.43
N ASP A 167 3.89 -0.78 0.52
CA ASP A 167 3.92 -0.38 1.93
C ASP A 167 4.94 0.75 2.14
N LEU A 168 4.46 1.93 2.52
CA LEU A 168 5.28 3.14 2.75
C LEU A 168 6.03 3.10 4.09
N GLY A 169 6.01 1.96 4.78
CA GLY A 169 6.79 1.65 5.97
C GLY A 169 6.09 1.99 7.29
N THR A 170 5.02 2.78 7.25
CA THR A 170 4.19 3.06 8.44
C THR A 170 2.72 3.02 8.07
N SER A 171 1.90 2.41 8.93
CA SER A 171 0.46 2.30 8.69
C SER A 171 -0.23 3.65 8.50
N PHE A 172 0.28 4.71 9.13
CA PHE A 172 -0.25 6.05 8.95
C PHE A 172 -0.04 6.59 7.53
N LYS A 173 1.16 6.43 6.96
CA LYS A 173 1.43 6.84 5.56
C LYS A 173 0.58 6.05 4.57
N ASN A 174 0.41 4.76 4.80
CA ASN A 174 -0.47 3.91 3.99
C ASN A 174 -1.92 4.39 4.06
N LEU A 175 -2.40 4.69 5.26
CA LEU A 175 -3.73 5.22 5.47
C LEU A 175 -3.92 6.60 4.81
N GLN A 176 -2.90 7.46 4.85
CA GLN A 176 -2.92 8.76 4.16
C GLN A 176 -3.01 8.62 2.64
N GLN A 177 -2.40 7.59 2.04
CA GLN A 177 -2.54 7.33 0.60
C GLN A 177 -3.98 7.03 0.18
N VAL A 178 -4.77 6.45 1.09
CA VAL A 178 -6.19 6.12 0.82
C VAL A 178 -7.11 7.26 1.25
N LEU A 179 -7.05 7.71 2.51
CA LEU A 179 -8.03 8.65 3.07
C LEU A 179 -7.69 10.13 2.77
N GLY A 180 -6.42 10.44 2.51
CA GLY A 180 -5.94 11.81 2.34
C GLY A 180 -5.06 12.29 3.49
N TYR A 181 -4.54 13.51 3.34
CA TYR A 181 -3.57 14.07 4.27
C TYR A 181 -4.20 14.86 5.41
N SER A 182 -5.47 15.28 5.27
CA SER A 182 -6.20 16.06 6.27
C SER A 182 -7.33 15.25 6.92
N ILE A 183 -7.62 15.51 8.18
CA ILE A 183 -8.75 14.88 8.89
C ILE A 183 -10.10 15.18 8.20
N LEU A 184 -10.24 16.38 7.62
CA LEU A 184 -11.41 16.73 6.83
C LEU A 184 -11.58 15.82 5.61
N ASP A 185 -10.48 15.41 4.97
CA ASP A 185 -10.54 14.49 3.84
C ASP A 185 -10.98 13.08 4.29
N TRP A 186 -10.74 12.73 5.56
CA TRP A 186 -11.13 11.44 6.13
C TRP A 186 -12.63 11.37 6.41
N LEU A 187 -13.22 12.49 6.83
CA LEU A 187 -14.65 12.56 7.14
C LEU A 187 -15.50 12.92 5.91
N LEU A 188 -15.03 13.80 5.04
CA LEU A 188 -15.83 14.33 3.93
C LEU A 188 -15.57 13.58 2.62
N PRO A 189 -16.62 13.07 1.95
CA PRO A 189 -16.50 12.37 0.67
C PRO A 189 -16.43 13.35 -0.52
N LEU A 190 -15.53 14.35 -0.46
CA LEU A 190 -15.44 15.41 -1.48
C LEU A 190 -14.21 15.29 -2.39
N LYS A 191 -13.13 14.69 -1.89
CA LYS A 191 -11.86 14.56 -2.61
C LYS A 191 -11.51 13.11 -2.84
N GLN A 192 -10.95 12.85 -4.02
CA GLN A 192 -10.37 11.57 -4.39
C GLN A 192 -9.17 11.20 -3.50
N SER A 193 -8.91 9.90 -3.41
CA SER A 193 -7.75 9.34 -2.71
C SER A 193 -6.45 9.81 -3.36
N PRO A 194 -5.40 10.16 -2.61
CA PRO A 194 -4.08 10.45 -3.18
C PRO A 194 -3.51 9.34 -4.06
N CYS A 195 -3.79 8.06 -3.74
CA CYS A 195 -3.34 6.92 -4.53
C CYS A 195 -3.99 6.81 -5.93
N ALA A 196 -5.04 7.58 -6.20
CA ALA A 196 -5.67 7.65 -7.52
C ALA A 196 -5.00 8.68 -8.45
N ASP A 197 -3.99 9.41 -7.97
CA ASP A 197 -3.18 10.30 -8.80
C ASP A 197 -2.02 9.53 -9.46
N HIS A 198 -2.05 9.46 -10.78
CA HIS A 198 -1.04 8.78 -11.60
C HIS A 198 -0.17 9.75 -12.40
N SER A 199 -0.03 10.99 -11.94
CA SER A 199 0.80 12.02 -12.60
C SER A 199 2.30 11.74 -12.57
N SER A 200 2.77 10.82 -11.71
CA SER A 200 4.19 10.46 -11.60
C SER A 200 4.69 9.68 -12.82
N LEU A 201 5.86 10.07 -13.33
CA LEU A 201 6.56 9.39 -14.42
C LEU A 201 7.39 8.18 -13.95
N GLU A 202 7.54 7.99 -12.64
CA GLU A 202 8.31 6.86 -12.07
C GLU A 202 7.44 5.61 -11.91
N SER A 203 6.24 5.78 -11.36
CA SER A 203 5.30 4.71 -11.02
C SER A 203 3.90 5.28 -10.85
N ALA A 204 2.88 4.50 -11.20
CA ALA A 204 1.49 4.87 -10.97
C ALA A 204 1.14 5.01 -9.49
N PHE A 205 1.85 4.30 -8.61
CA PHE A 205 1.66 4.33 -7.16
C PHE A 205 2.94 4.66 -6.43
N ALA A 206 2.81 5.26 -5.25
CA ALA A 206 3.94 5.49 -4.35
C ALA A 206 4.60 4.17 -3.96
N LEU A 207 5.93 4.12 -4.06
CA LEU A 207 6.74 2.94 -3.79
C LEU A 207 7.40 3.05 -2.40
N GLY A 208 7.43 1.91 -1.71
CA GLY A 208 7.90 1.79 -0.35
C GLY A 208 9.40 1.50 -0.19
N PRO A 209 9.87 1.30 1.06
CA PRO A 209 11.26 0.98 1.37
C PRO A 209 11.77 -0.31 0.73
N VAL A 210 10.87 -1.27 0.45
CA VAL A 210 11.22 -2.53 -0.24
C VAL A 210 11.82 -2.23 -1.61
N VAL A 211 11.23 -1.31 -2.37
CA VAL A 211 11.75 -0.95 -3.69
C VAL A 211 13.08 -0.21 -3.57
N GLN A 212 13.22 0.68 -2.58
CA GLN A 212 14.48 1.36 -2.31
C GLN A 212 15.61 0.36 -2.01
N ARG A 213 15.32 -0.68 -1.22
CA ARG A 213 16.27 -1.76 -0.95
C ARG A 213 16.64 -2.51 -2.23
N LEU A 214 15.67 -2.92 -3.04
CA LEU A 214 15.93 -3.61 -4.32
C LEU A 214 16.79 -2.77 -5.27
N LYS A 215 16.52 -1.47 -5.36
CA LYS A 215 17.34 -0.53 -6.16
C LYS A 215 18.78 -0.46 -5.64
N ALA A 216 18.96 -0.39 -4.31
CA ALA A 216 20.28 -0.34 -3.69
C ALA A 216 21.06 -1.67 -3.87
N GLU A 217 20.41 -2.81 -3.69
CA GLU A 217 21.00 -4.14 -3.90
C GLU A 217 21.40 -4.38 -5.37
N ALA A 218 20.62 -3.85 -6.32
CA ALA A 218 20.95 -3.85 -7.73
C ALA A 218 21.99 -2.78 -8.14
N GLY A 219 22.41 -1.92 -7.21
CA GLY A 219 23.36 -0.83 -7.48
C GLY A 219 22.80 0.25 -8.43
N LEU A 220 21.48 0.39 -8.50
CA LEU A 220 20.79 1.39 -9.34
C LEU A 220 20.74 2.77 -8.69
N GLU A 221 20.91 2.87 -7.37
CA GLU A 221 20.99 4.11 -6.61
C GLU A 221 22.22 4.07 -5.69
N HIS A 222 22.89 5.22 -5.50
CA HIS A 222 23.92 5.33 -4.45
C HIS A 222 23.23 5.34 -3.08
N PRO A 223 23.78 4.67 -2.05
CA PRO A 223 23.20 4.70 -0.72
C PRO A 223 23.13 6.16 -0.24
N VAL A 224 21.91 6.68 -0.09
CA VAL A 224 21.68 7.97 0.55
C VAL A 224 22.17 7.82 1.98
N THR A 225 23.26 8.52 2.29
CA THR A 225 23.76 8.65 3.66
C THR A 225 22.66 9.26 4.50
N ALA A 226 22.08 8.45 5.39
CA ALA A 226 21.16 8.95 6.39
C ALA A 226 21.87 10.06 7.18
N HIS A 227 21.20 11.22 7.23
CA HIS A 227 21.49 12.44 7.98
C HIS A 227 22.61 12.37 9.03
N GLY A 228 23.54 13.32 8.89
CA GLY A 228 24.62 13.53 9.83
C GLY A 228 24.15 13.83 11.26
N GLU A 229 24.70 13.08 12.19
CA GLU A 229 25.04 13.56 13.53
C GLU A 229 26.53 13.28 13.76
N PRO A 230 27.33 14.28 14.20
CA PRO A 230 28.70 14.02 14.61
C PRO A 230 28.64 13.34 15.99
N ARG A 231 28.76 12.00 16.03
CA ARG A 231 28.96 11.29 17.29
C ARG A 231 30.41 11.48 17.75
N ASP A 232 30.54 12.47 18.61
CA ASP A 232 31.68 12.80 19.43
C ASP A 232 32.29 11.57 20.11
N ARG A 233 33.60 11.40 19.91
CA ARG A 233 34.43 10.41 20.58
C ARG A 233 34.81 10.96 21.95
N SER A 234 34.04 10.69 23.00
CA SER A 234 34.63 10.71 24.36
C SER A 234 33.74 10.12 25.47
N SER A 235 34.39 9.33 26.31
CA SER A 235 34.00 8.98 27.69
C SER A 235 32.95 7.88 27.89
N LYS A 236 33.43 6.70 28.30
CA LYS A 236 32.98 5.98 29.51
C LYS A 236 33.76 4.66 29.66
N ARG A 237 35.05 4.75 30.00
CA ARG A 237 35.79 3.61 30.57
C ARG A 237 35.42 3.52 32.05
N LYS A 238 34.35 2.76 32.32
CA LYS A 238 33.74 2.55 33.64
C LYS A 238 34.67 1.68 34.51
N ARG A 239 35.25 2.32 35.53
CA ARG A 239 35.46 1.84 36.92
C ARG A 239 35.27 0.32 37.12
N ARG A 240 36.38 -0.42 37.24
CA ARG A 240 36.46 -1.67 38.02
C ARG A 240 37.38 -1.39 39.22
N ARG A 241 36.77 -1.05 40.36
CA ARG A 241 37.44 -1.02 41.67
C ARG A 241 36.70 -2.05 42.53
N GLY A 242 37.15 -3.30 42.45
CA GLY A 242 36.82 -4.34 43.42
C GLY A 242 37.74 -4.15 44.62
N ARG A 243 37.12 -3.99 45.78
CA ARG A 243 37.67 -3.66 47.08
C ARG A 243 38.50 -4.83 47.62
N ALA A 244 39.74 -4.54 48.00
CA ALA A 244 40.54 -5.40 48.86
C ALA A 244 40.00 -5.33 50.29
N GLU A 245 39.91 -6.47 50.96
CA GLU A 245 39.92 -6.56 52.42
C GLU A 245 41.08 -7.49 52.82
N GLN A 246 41.94 -6.95 53.68
CA GLN A 246 43.09 -7.58 54.33
C GLN A 246 42.77 -7.75 55.83
N HIS A 247 43.61 -8.54 56.49
CA HIS A 247 43.75 -8.85 57.92
C HIS A 247 42.96 -10.11 58.37
N SER A 248 43.58 -11.12 58.99
CA SER A 248 44.81 -11.16 59.79
C SER A 248 45.57 -12.48 59.64
#